data_AF-A0A0R3TRT8-F1
#
_entry.id   AF-A0A0R3TRT8-F1
#
_cell.length_a   1.000
_cell.length_b   1.000
_cell.length_c   1.000
_cell.angle_alpha   90.00
_cell.angle_beta   90.00
_cell.angle_gamma   90.00
#
_symmetry.space_group_name_H-M   'P 1'
#
loop_
_entity.id
_entity.type
_entity.pdbx_description
1 polymer ?
#
loop_
_entity_poly.entity_id
_entity_poly.type
_entity_poly.pdbx_seq_one_letter_code
_entity_poly.pdbx_strand_id
1 'polypeptide(L)'
;MANMTARLNKERERLFTEPVEGIRVAVDDSNMRYFYAIIEGPKDSPYEGGFFKLQLFLSEQYPHSPPKCLFMTKVYHPNIDKIGRICLDILKTKWSPAQQVRTVLLSIQALLGSPNPDDPLDNDVAAEWKTNEAKAVETAREWTRLYATEKHLGDVSNFETQRLQTEPIDGIQVEIDETNARFFHVIVNGPKDCPYEGGRFKLQLFLPEEYPMTAPKCLFLTKIYHPNIDNVGRICLDILKEKWSPALQIRTVLLSIQALLSAPNPDDPLANDVASQWKSDEAQAIRIGNSLFYALYDLFVCSFRDYFL
;
A
#
# COMPACT_ATOMS: atom_id res chain seq x y z
N MET A 1 -19.08 -2.55 -24.04
CA MET A 1 -19.21 -1.81 -22.76
C MET A 1 -20.55 -2.02 -22.07
N ALA A 2 -21.72 -1.87 -22.73
CA ALA A 2 -23.04 -2.00 -22.07
C ALA A 2 -23.31 -3.31 -21.28
N ASN A 3 -22.80 -4.46 -21.74
CA ASN A 3 -23.00 -5.75 -21.07
C ASN A 3 -22.17 -5.91 -19.78
N MET A 4 -21.00 -5.27 -19.70
CA MET A 4 -20.11 -5.34 -18.52
C MET A 4 -20.69 -4.55 -17.34
N THR A 5 -21.17 -3.33 -17.60
CA THR A 5 -21.83 -2.50 -16.57
C THR A 5 -23.09 -3.18 -16.02
N ALA A 6 -23.88 -3.82 -16.88
CA ALA A 6 -25.08 -4.56 -16.45
C ALA A 6 -24.73 -5.75 -15.55
N ARG A 7 -23.68 -6.52 -15.89
CA ARG A 7 -23.20 -7.61 -15.03
C ARG A 7 -22.71 -7.12 -13.68
N LEU A 8 -21.86 -6.09 -13.66
CA LEU A 8 -21.33 -5.53 -12.42
C LEU A 8 -22.44 -5.05 -11.50
N ASN A 9 -23.43 -4.31 -12.04
CA ASN A 9 -24.57 -3.85 -11.27
C ASN A 9 -25.38 -5.01 -10.69
N LYS A 10 -25.58 -6.08 -11.46
CA LYS A 10 -26.30 -7.28 -10.99
C LYS A 10 -25.53 -8.06 -9.92
N GLU A 11 -24.20 -8.19 -10.05
CA GLU A 11 -23.37 -8.82 -9.02
C GLU A 11 -23.37 -8.00 -7.74
N ARG A 12 -23.28 -6.66 -7.85
CA ARG A 12 -23.39 -5.74 -6.70
C ARG A 12 -24.73 -5.89 -6.00
N GLU A 13 -25.83 -5.77 -6.75
CA GLU A 13 -27.18 -5.92 -6.23
C GLU A 13 -27.32 -7.23 -5.45
N ARG A 14 -26.87 -8.35 -6.04
CA ARG A 14 -26.87 -9.65 -5.37
C ARG A 14 -26.04 -9.72 -4.11
N LEU A 15 -24.87 -9.07 -4.06
CA LEU A 15 -24.06 -9.03 -2.85
C LEU A 15 -24.77 -8.31 -1.68
N PHE A 16 -25.65 -7.36 -1.99
CA PHE A 16 -26.44 -6.64 -0.98
C PHE A 16 -27.77 -7.34 -0.65
N THR A 17 -28.45 -7.92 -1.65
CA THR A 17 -29.75 -8.58 -1.45
C THR A 17 -29.62 -10.01 -0.93
N GLU A 18 -28.49 -10.67 -1.20
CA GLU A 18 -28.18 -12.04 -0.79
C GLU A 18 -26.85 -12.08 -0.01
N PRO A 19 -26.81 -11.49 1.22
CA PRO A 19 -25.60 -11.45 2.02
C PRO A 19 -25.10 -12.87 2.33
N VAL A 20 -23.78 -13.01 2.40
CA VAL A 20 -23.11 -14.27 2.72
C VAL A 20 -22.76 -14.30 4.20
N GLU A 21 -23.05 -15.42 4.86
CA GLU A 21 -22.72 -15.59 6.27
C GLU A 21 -21.21 -15.39 6.51
N GLY A 22 -20.89 -14.55 7.49
CA GLY A 22 -19.50 -14.21 7.82
C GLY A 22 -18.77 -13.39 6.75
N ILE A 23 -19.44 -12.83 5.74
CA ILE A 23 -18.79 -11.97 4.74
C ILE A 23 -19.59 -10.68 4.57
N ARG A 24 -18.95 -9.55 4.84
CA ARG A 24 -19.49 -8.20 4.62
C ARG A 24 -18.81 -7.60 3.41
N VAL A 25 -19.56 -6.94 2.55
CA VAL A 25 -19.03 -6.30 1.33
C VAL A 25 -19.50 -4.86 1.24
N ALA A 26 -18.57 -3.97 0.93
CA ALA A 26 -18.82 -2.59 0.54
C ALA A 26 -18.28 -2.38 -0.88
N VAL A 27 -18.90 -1.47 -1.62
CA VAL A 27 -18.42 -1.03 -2.93
C VAL A 27 -17.92 0.39 -2.77
N ASP A 28 -16.82 0.72 -3.42
CA ASP A 28 -16.29 2.08 -3.41
C ASP A 28 -17.27 3.05 -4.11
N ASP A 29 -17.56 4.17 -3.45
CA ASP A 29 -18.50 5.18 -3.96
C ASP A 29 -17.96 5.92 -5.19
N SER A 30 -16.64 6.03 -5.31
CA SER A 30 -15.97 6.74 -6.40
C SER A 30 -15.63 5.83 -7.58
N ASN A 31 -15.44 4.53 -7.34
CA ASN A 31 -15.08 3.56 -8.37
C ASN A 31 -15.80 2.22 -8.18
N MET A 32 -16.86 2.00 -8.98
CA MET A 32 -17.70 0.79 -8.91
C MET A 32 -16.97 -0.54 -9.22
N ARG A 33 -15.70 -0.49 -9.62
CA ARG A 33 -14.84 -1.68 -9.83
C ARG A 33 -14.06 -2.07 -8.57
N TYR A 34 -14.02 -1.21 -7.55
CA TYR A 34 -13.42 -1.48 -6.26
C TYR A 34 -14.44 -1.98 -5.25
N PHE A 35 -14.07 -3.08 -4.59
CA PHE A 35 -14.86 -3.70 -3.54
C PHE A 35 -13.96 -3.87 -2.34
N TYR A 36 -14.55 -3.66 -1.17
CA TYR A 36 -13.93 -3.99 0.09
C TYR A 36 -14.75 -5.07 0.76
N ALA A 37 -14.07 -6.08 1.29
CA ALA A 37 -14.72 -7.17 2.00
C ALA A 37 -14.14 -7.34 3.39
N ILE A 38 -14.97 -7.79 4.30
CA ILE A 38 -14.57 -8.29 5.61
C ILE A 38 -15.01 -9.74 5.67
N ILE A 39 -14.05 -10.64 5.80
CA ILE A 39 -14.28 -12.08 5.96
C ILE A 39 -14.08 -12.43 7.43
N GLU A 40 -15.11 -12.98 8.06
CA GLU A 40 -15.04 -13.58 9.39
C GLU A 40 -14.28 -14.90 9.26
N GLY A 41 -13.30 -15.09 10.13
CA GLY A 41 -12.48 -16.29 10.15
C GLY A 41 -13.34 -17.54 10.41
N PRO A 42 -13.13 -18.63 9.66
CA PRO A 42 -13.97 -19.82 9.79
C PRO A 42 -13.97 -20.40 11.19
N LYS A 43 -15.10 -20.98 11.61
CA LYS A 43 -15.21 -21.76 12.84
C LYS A 43 -14.23 -22.95 12.81
N ASP A 44 -13.75 -23.33 13.99
CA ASP A 44 -12.80 -24.43 14.19
C ASP A 44 -11.44 -24.23 13.48
N SER A 45 -11.15 -23.01 13.06
CA SER A 45 -9.86 -22.61 12.46
C SER A 45 -9.05 -21.74 13.43
N PRO A 46 -7.73 -21.57 13.23
CA PRO A 46 -6.96 -20.61 14.02
C PRO A 46 -7.40 -19.14 13.82
N TYR A 47 -8.23 -18.88 12.80
CA TYR A 47 -8.71 -17.55 12.44
C TYR A 47 -10.09 -17.22 13.06
N GLU A 48 -10.73 -18.18 13.75
CA GLU A 48 -12.05 -18.00 14.35
C GLU A 48 -12.11 -16.76 15.25
N GLY A 49 -13.20 -15.99 15.11
CA GLY A 49 -13.41 -14.72 15.82
C GLY A 49 -12.61 -13.54 15.25
N GLY A 50 -11.77 -13.77 14.24
CA GLY A 50 -11.08 -12.73 13.48
C GLY A 50 -11.91 -12.15 12.36
N PHE A 51 -11.63 -10.89 12.01
CA PHE A 51 -12.21 -10.14 10.92
C PHE A 51 -11.09 -9.69 9.98
N PHE A 52 -11.06 -10.27 8.78
CA PHE A 52 -10.00 -10.05 7.80
C PHE A 52 -10.51 -9.12 6.70
N LYS A 53 -9.86 -7.97 6.56
CA LYS A 53 -10.16 -7.00 5.51
C LYS A 53 -9.47 -7.39 4.22
N LEU A 54 -10.22 -7.30 3.13
CA LEU A 54 -9.74 -7.52 1.77
C LEU A 54 -10.13 -6.37 0.88
N GLN A 55 -9.26 -6.05 -0.07
CA GLN A 55 -9.57 -5.20 -1.20
C GLN A 55 -9.63 -6.06 -2.47
N LEU A 56 -10.63 -5.78 -3.31
CA LEU A 56 -10.80 -6.42 -4.60
C LEU A 56 -10.94 -5.37 -5.70
N PHE A 57 -10.35 -5.65 -6.85
CA PHE A 57 -10.44 -4.81 -8.03
C PHE A 57 -10.84 -5.62 -9.27
N LEU A 58 -11.90 -5.17 -9.93
CA LEU A 58 -12.41 -5.74 -11.17
C LEU A 58 -11.86 -4.96 -12.37
N SER A 59 -10.81 -5.48 -13.00
CA SER A 59 -10.18 -4.82 -14.14
C SER A 59 -11.13 -4.66 -15.33
N GLU A 60 -10.70 -3.89 -16.34
CA GLU A 60 -11.44 -3.74 -17.60
C GLU A 60 -11.66 -5.07 -18.35
N GLN A 61 -10.87 -6.10 -18.04
CA GLN A 61 -10.99 -7.43 -18.61
C GLN A 61 -11.98 -8.32 -17.83
N TYR A 62 -12.50 -7.89 -16.68
CA TYR A 62 -13.52 -8.65 -15.97
C TYR A 62 -14.80 -8.75 -16.82
N PRO A 63 -15.44 -9.92 -16.96
CA PRO A 63 -15.20 -11.18 -16.24
C PRO A 63 -14.29 -12.18 -16.97
N HIS A 64 -13.65 -11.80 -18.07
CA HIS A 64 -12.69 -12.66 -18.76
C HIS A 64 -11.41 -12.91 -17.94
N SER A 65 -11.03 -11.94 -17.10
CA SER A 65 -9.97 -12.09 -16.09
C SER A 65 -10.57 -12.07 -14.67
N PRO A 66 -9.94 -12.78 -13.71
CA PRO A 66 -10.39 -12.78 -12.32
C PRO A 66 -10.26 -11.40 -11.68
N PRO A 67 -11.03 -11.13 -10.59
CA PRO A 67 -10.74 -10.00 -9.73
C PRO A 67 -9.33 -10.14 -9.14
N LYS A 68 -8.63 -9.01 -9.01
CA LYS A 68 -7.41 -8.95 -8.21
C LYS A 68 -7.82 -8.78 -6.75
N CYS A 69 -7.26 -9.60 -5.85
CA CYS A 69 -7.62 -9.61 -4.43
C CYS A 69 -6.37 -9.46 -3.56
N LEU A 70 -6.47 -8.70 -2.47
CA LEU A 70 -5.40 -8.46 -1.51
C LEU A 70 -5.94 -8.47 -0.08
N PHE A 71 -5.28 -9.19 0.83
CA PHE A 71 -5.50 -9.03 2.27
C PHE A 71 -4.91 -7.70 2.74
N MET A 72 -5.74 -6.88 3.36
CA MET A 72 -5.35 -5.65 4.03
C MET A 72 -4.96 -5.92 5.49
N THR A 73 -5.60 -6.91 6.12
CA THR A 73 -5.27 -7.39 7.46
C THR A 73 -4.08 -8.35 7.41
N LYS A 74 -3.08 -8.16 8.28
CA LYS A 74 -1.98 -9.11 8.44
C LYS A 74 -2.52 -10.47 8.88
N VAL A 75 -2.06 -11.54 8.25
CA VAL A 75 -2.49 -12.90 8.51
C VAL A 75 -1.31 -13.85 8.40
N TYR A 76 -1.23 -14.83 9.30
CA TYR A 76 -0.19 -15.85 9.29
C TYR A 76 -0.73 -17.10 8.57
N HIS A 77 -0.48 -17.21 7.26
CA HIS A 77 -1.09 -18.26 6.43
C HIS A 77 -0.16 -18.67 5.28
N PRO A 78 0.02 -19.97 4.96
CA PRO A 78 1.01 -20.41 3.96
C PRO A 78 0.70 -19.92 2.54
N ASN A 79 -0.58 -19.77 2.18
CA ASN A 79 -1.00 -19.27 0.86
C ASN A 79 -1.17 -17.74 0.78
N ILE A 80 -0.85 -17.00 1.85
CA ILE A 80 -0.96 -15.53 1.88
C ILE A 80 0.38 -14.97 2.31
N ASP A 81 0.97 -14.09 1.52
CA ASP A 81 2.30 -13.55 1.85
C ASP A 81 2.24 -12.32 2.78
N LYS A 82 3.43 -11.86 3.18
CA LYS A 82 3.64 -10.72 4.09
C LYS A 82 3.00 -9.40 3.62
N ILE A 83 2.67 -9.30 2.33
CA ILE A 83 2.04 -8.11 1.73
C ILE A 83 0.57 -8.35 1.35
N GLY A 84 0.01 -9.52 1.67
CA GLY A 84 -1.40 -9.84 1.53
C GLY A 84 -1.82 -10.44 0.18
N ARG A 85 -0.87 -10.80 -0.69
CA ARG A 85 -1.19 -11.49 -1.95
C ARG A 85 -1.67 -12.91 -1.64
N ILE A 86 -2.58 -13.41 -2.47
CA ILE A 86 -3.23 -14.71 -2.28
C ILE A 86 -2.79 -15.68 -3.37
N CYS A 87 -2.32 -16.88 -3.00
CA CYS A 87 -2.24 -17.99 -3.93
C CYS A 87 -3.54 -18.80 -3.87
N LEU A 88 -4.42 -18.58 -4.84
CA LEU A 88 -5.65 -19.32 -5.01
C LEU A 88 -5.89 -19.55 -6.51
N ASP A 89 -6.15 -20.80 -6.89
CA ASP A 89 -6.24 -21.23 -8.30
C ASP A 89 -7.36 -20.53 -9.08
N ILE A 90 -8.49 -20.24 -8.45
CA ILE A 90 -9.60 -19.49 -9.05
C ILE A 90 -9.26 -18.01 -9.30
N LEU A 91 -8.18 -17.49 -8.72
CA LEU A 91 -7.64 -16.16 -9.03
C LEU A 91 -6.56 -16.21 -10.13
N LYS A 92 -6.29 -17.39 -10.68
CA LYS A 92 -5.25 -17.65 -11.68
C LYS A 92 -5.77 -18.57 -12.78
N THR A 93 -5.42 -19.86 -12.72
CA THR A 93 -5.58 -20.82 -13.81
C THR A 93 -6.97 -21.44 -13.88
N LYS A 94 -7.72 -21.47 -12.77
CA LYS A 94 -9.08 -22.02 -12.71
C LYS A 94 -10.18 -20.95 -12.73
N TRP A 95 -9.82 -19.70 -13.04
CA TRP A 95 -10.82 -18.65 -13.25
C TRP A 95 -11.66 -18.97 -14.49
N SER A 96 -12.97 -18.75 -14.38
CA SER A 96 -13.89 -18.72 -15.51
C SER A 96 -14.84 -17.54 -15.39
N PRO A 97 -15.31 -16.96 -16.52
CA PRO A 97 -16.31 -15.90 -16.48
C PRO A 97 -17.64 -16.29 -15.83
N ALA A 98 -17.88 -17.57 -15.54
CA ALA A 98 -19.08 -18.00 -14.80
C ALA A 98 -19.00 -17.65 -13.31
N GLN A 99 -17.79 -17.53 -12.75
CA GLN A 99 -17.57 -17.17 -11.36
C GLN A 99 -17.83 -15.68 -11.12
N GLN A 100 -18.16 -15.35 -9.88
CA GLN A 100 -18.56 -14.01 -9.42
C GLN A 100 -17.74 -13.60 -8.22
N VAL A 101 -17.77 -12.31 -7.86
CA VAL A 101 -17.12 -11.78 -6.64
C VAL A 101 -17.52 -12.60 -5.41
N ARG A 102 -18.79 -12.99 -5.30
CA ARG A 102 -19.32 -13.85 -4.22
C ARG A 102 -18.57 -15.18 -4.12
N THR A 103 -18.37 -15.86 -5.25
CA THR A 103 -17.67 -17.16 -5.30
C THR A 103 -16.20 -17.01 -4.88
N VAL A 104 -15.57 -15.90 -5.28
CA VAL A 104 -14.19 -15.58 -4.91
C VAL A 104 -14.07 -15.40 -3.39
N LEU A 105 -14.93 -14.58 -2.79
CA LEU A 105 -14.91 -14.31 -1.35
C LEU A 105 -15.16 -15.59 -0.53
N LEU A 106 -16.11 -16.42 -0.94
CA LEU A 106 -16.36 -17.73 -0.32
C LEU A 106 -15.14 -18.66 -0.41
N SER A 107 -14.45 -18.67 -1.56
CA SER A 107 -13.27 -19.52 -1.75
C SER A 107 -12.08 -19.04 -0.92
N ILE A 108 -11.95 -17.72 -0.72
CA ILE A 108 -10.93 -17.15 0.18
C ILE A 108 -11.27 -17.49 1.64
N GLN A 109 -12.53 -17.42 2.06
CA GLN A 109 -12.94 -17.85 3.39
C GLN A 109 -12.66 -19.35 3.61
N ALA A 110 -12.95 -20.19 2.60
CA ALA A 110 -12.61 -21.61 2.64
C ALA A 110 -11.09 -21.85 2.73
N LEU A 111 -10.28 -21.06 2.01
CA LEU A 111 -8.82 -21.12 2.07
C LEU A 111 -8.31 -20.87 3.49
N LEU A 112 -8.86 -19.88 4.22
CA LEU A 112 -8.52 -19.65 5.63
C LEU A 112 -8.84 -20.89 6.49
N GLY A 113 -9.95 -21.58 6.22
CA GLY A 113 -10.34 -22.77 6.97
C GLY A 113 -9.52 -24.01 6.62
N SER A 114 -8.85 -24.03 5.46
CA SER A 114 -8.09 -25.17 4.97
C SER A 114 -6.79 -24.70 4.27
N PRO A 115 -5.77 -24.28 5.05
CA PRO A 115 -4.49 -23.86 4.50
C PRO A 115 -3.82 -24.98 3.69
N ASN A 116 -3.17 -24.63 2.58
CA ASN A 116 -2.49 -25.57 1.70
C ASN A 116 -0.97 -25.29 1.66
N PRO A 117 -0.16 -25.91 2.53
CA PRO A 117 1.29 -25.67 2.54
C PRO A 117 2.02 -26.29 1.34
N ASP A 118 1.36 -27.09 0.49
CA ASP A 118 1.97 -27.69 -0.71
C ASP A 118 1.97 -26.75 -1.94
N ASP A 119 1.15 -25.69 -1.93
CA ASP A 119 1.16 -24.61 -2.93
C ASP A 119 1.31 -23.23 -2.26
N PRO A 120 2.44 -22.97 -1.58
CA PRO A 120 2.59 -21.81 -0.73
C PRO A 120 2.89 -20.54 -1.52
N LEU A 121 2.53 -19.41 -0.93
CA LEU A 121 3.06 -18.10 -1.31
C LEU A 121 4.13 -17.62 -0.32
N ASP A 122 3.98 -17.99 0.96
CA ASP A 122 5.00 -17.76 1.99
C ASP A 122 5.66 -19.09 2.36
N ASN A 123 6.88 -19.29 1.85
CA ASN A 123 7.63 -20.52 2.06
C ASN A 123 8.07 -20.72 3.51
N ASP A 124 8.30 -19.63 4.26
CA ASP A 124 8.72 -19.71 5.66
C ASP A 124 7.54 -20.24 6.51
N VAL A 125 6.36 -19.66 6.31
CA VAL A 125 5.12 -20.07 6.97
C VAL A 125 4.74 -21.50 6.58
N ALA A 126 4.86 -21.85 5.30
CA ALA A 126 4.57 -23.19 4.82
C ALA A 126 5.52 -24.25 5.38
N ALA A 127 6.81 -23.93 5.51
CA ALA A 127 7.77 -24.82 6.16
C ALA A 127 7.40 -25.08 7.62
N GLU A 128 6.94 -24.07 8.35
CA GLU A 128 6.47 -24.25 9.73
C GLU A 128 5.18 -25.08 9.79
N TRP A 129 4.21 -24.84 8.91
CA TRP A 129 3.01 -25.67 8.80
C TRP A 129 3.33 -27.14 8.55
N LYS A 130 4.35 -27.45 7.73
CA LYS A 130 4.78 -28.84 7.46
C LYS A 130 5.57 -29.48 8.60
N THR A 131 6.37 -28.69 9.32
CA THR A 131 7.32 -29.22 10.32
C THR A 131 6.78 -29.18 11.74
N ASN A 132 5.93 -28.21 12.08
CA ASN A 132 5.31 -28.04 13.39
C ASN A 132 3.97 -27.32 13.26
N GLU A 133 2.96 -28.03 12.77
CA GLU A 133 1.60 -27.52 12.56
C GLU A 133 1.02 -26.89 13.83
N ALA A 134 1.22 -27.51 15.01
CA ALA A 134 0.70 -26.98 16.27
C ALA A 134 1.24 -25.57 16.58
N LYS A 135 2.54 -25.33 16.33
CA LYS A 135 3.14 -24.01 16.49
C LYS A 135 2.62 -23.02 15.46
N ALA A 136 2.47 -23.44 14.21
CA ALA A 136 1.93 -22.59 13.14
C ALA A 136 0.49 -22.16 13.44
N VAL A 137 -0.35 -23.09 13.90
CA VAL A 137 -1.73 -22.85 14.34
C VAL A 137 -1.78 -21.88 15.51
N GLU A 138 -0.94 -22.04 16.53
CA GLU A 138 -0.90 -21.11 17.66
C GLU A 138 -0.45 -19.71 17.23
N THR A 139 0.54 -19.63 16.33
CA THR A 139 1.01 -18.35 15.78
C THR A 139 -0.08 -17.66 14.96
N ALA A 140 -0.86 -18.42 14.19
CA ALA A 140 -2.02 -17.90 13.46
C ALA A 140 -3.14 -17.41 14.40
N ARG A 141 -3.40 -18.10 15.52
CA ARG A 141 -4.34 -17.62 16.56
C ARG A 141 -3.86 -16.31 17.17
N GLU A 142 -2.57 -16.21 17.47
CA GLU A 142 -2.00 -15.00 18.05
C GLU A 142 -2.08 -13.81 17.08
N TRP A 143 -1.71 -14.02 15.81
CA TRP A 143 -1.85 -12.98 14.79
C TRP A 143 -3.31 -12.54 14.59
N THR A 144 -4.26 -13.48 14.68
CA THR A 144 -5.69 -13.18 14.63
C THR A 144 -6.09 -12.25 15.79
N ARG A 145 -5.64 -12.54 17.02
CA ARG A 145 -5.88 -11.68 18.20
C ARG A 145 -5.20 -10.31 18.10
N LEU A 146 -4.05 -10.21 17.44
CA LEU A 146 -3.31 -8.96 17.32
C LEU A 146 -3.84 -8.06 16.21
N TYR A 147 -4.20 -8.63 15.05
CA TYR A 147 -4.42 -7.86 13.83
C TYR A 147 -5.85 -7.93 13.27
N ALA A 148 -6.66 -8.91 13.70
CA ALA A 148 -7.97 -9.18 13.11
C ALA A 148 -9.14 -8.97 14.09
N THR A 149 -8.97 -8.20 15.18
CA THR A 149 -10.07 -7.94 16.13
C THR A 149 -11.08 -6.91 15.62
N GLU A 150 -12.25 -6.79 16.27
CA GLU A 150 -13.26 -5.76 16.00
C GLU A 150 -12.70 -4.32 15.99
N LYS A 151 -11.69 -4.00 16.80
CA LYS A 151 -11.03 -2.68 16.78
C LYS A 151 -10.48 -2.30 15.39
N HIS A 152 -10.18 -3.30 14.57
CA HIS A 152 -9.66 -3.12 13.22
C HIS A 152 -10.78 -3.09 12.16
N LEU A 153 -12.07 -3.19 12.52
CA LEU A 153 -13.23 -3.17 11.62
C LEU A 153 -13.63 -1.79 11.08
N GLY A 154 -12.91 -0.71 11.41
CA GLY A 154 -13.20 0.66 10.93
C GLY A 154 -13.39 0.78 9.41
N ASP A 155 -13.83 1.92 8.90
CA ASP A 155 -14.19 2.12 7.49
C ASP A 155 -13.19 1.47 6.51
N VAL A 156 -13.69 0.47 5.78
CA VAL A 156 -12.92 -0.37 4.87
C VAL A 156 -12.46 0.37 3.63
N SER A 157 -13.15 1.45 3.24
CA SER A 157 -12.83 2.25 2.05
C SER A 157 -11.57 3.12 2.21
N ASN A 158 -11.14 3.37 3.45
CA ASN A 158 -10.03 4.27 3.79
C ASN A 158 -8.94 3.59 4.63
N PHE A 159 -8.76 2.27 4.53
CA PHE A 159 -7.91 1.52 5.46
C PHE A 159 -6.44 1.97 5.50
N GLU A 160 -5.80 2.24 4.35
CA GLU A 160 -4.41 2.75 4.35
C GLU A 160 -4.32 4.12 5.00
N THR A 161 -5.29 4.98 4.70
CA THR A 161 -5.42 6.32 5.25
C THR A 161 -5.61 6.30 6.76
N GLN A 162 -6.50 5.44 7.27
CA GLN A 162 -6.73 5.25 8.70
C GLN A 162 -5.49 4.68 9.41
N ARG A 163 -4.76 3.77 8.75
CA ARG A 163 -3.50 3.23 9.29
C ARG A 163 -2.41 4.28 9.37
N LEU A 164 -2.27 5.17 8.38
CA LEU A 164 -1.30 6.28 8.47
C LEU A 164 -1.61 7.24 9.64
N GLN A 165 -2.89 7.41 10.00
CA GLN A 165 -3.30 8.24 11.13
C GLN A 165 -3.10 7.55 12.49
N THR A 166 -3.27 6.23 12.56
CA THR A 166 -3.23 5.46 13.83
C THR A 166 -1.86 4.82 14.11
N GLU A 167 -1.09 4.54 13.07
CA GLU A 167 0.27 4.01 13.11
C GLU A 167 1.26 5.06 12.56
N PRO A 168 1.70 6.03 13.37
CA PRO A 168 2.62 7.07 12.90
C PRO A 168 3.93 6.45 12.37
N ILE A 169 4.48 7.07 11.32
CA ILE A 169 5.76 6.69 10.75
C ILE A 169 6.83 7.62 11.32
N ASP A 170 7.91 7.06 11.86
CA ASP A 170 8.96 7.88 12.46
C ASP A 170 9.57 8.84 11.42
N GLY A 171 9.66 10.11 11.79
CA GLY A 171 10.12 11.17 10.91
C GLY A 171 9.23 11.49 9.70
N ILE A 172 8.01 10.94 9.58
CA ILE A 172 7.10 11.26 8.47
C ILE A 172 5.72 11.66 9.00
N GLN A 173 5.24 12.83 8.59
CA GLN A 173 3.91 13.33 8.90
C GLN A 173 3.05 13.26 7.64
N VAL A 174 1.81 12.82 7.78
CA VAL A 174 0.86 12.68 6.66
C VAL A 174 -0.45 13.33 7.06
N GLU A 175 -0.92 14.24 6.21
CA GLU A 175 -2.22 14.88 6.31
C GLU A 175 -2.99 14.63 5.01
N ILE A 176 -4.29 14.34 5.11
CA ILE A 176 -5.15 14.13 3.95
C ILE A 176 -5.70 15.50 3.54
N ASP A 177 -5.78 15.75 2.25
CA ASP A 177 -6.39 16.98 1.75
C ASP A 177 -7.89 17.03 2.09
N GLU A 178 -8.35 18.14 2.64
CA GLU A 178 -9.74 18.31 3.09
C GLU A 178 -10.75 18.27 1.93
N THR A 179 -10.31 18.62 0.73
CA THR A 179 -11.18 18.72 -0.46
C THR A 179 -11.14 17.47 -1.33
N ASN A 180 -10.09 16.66 -1.20
CA ASN A 180 -9.90 15.46 -2.02
C ASN A 180 -9.10 14.39 -1.29
N ALA A 181 -9.78 13.34 -0.83
CA ALA A 181 -9.20 12.23 -0.08
C ALA A 181 -8.13 11.41 -0.85
N ARG A 182 -7.94 11.64 -2.16
CA ARG A 182 -6.85 11.04 -2.94
C ARG A 182 -5.55 11.84 -2.88
N PHE A 183 -5.57 13.04 -2.32
CA PHE A 183 -4.39 13.87 -2.12
C PHE A 183 -3.94 13.85 -0.67
N PHE A 184 -2.62 13.76 -0.50
CA PHE A 184 -1.95 13.72 0.79
C PHE A 184 -0.84 14.77 0.79
N HIS A 185 -0.83 15.59 1.83
CA HIS A 185 0.26 16.50 2.17
C HIS A 185 1.20 15.75 3.12
N VAL A 186 2.44 15.55 2.69
CA VAL A 186 3.40 14.74 3.43
C VAL A 186 4.61 15.60 3.80
N ILE A 187 5.08 15.47 5.04
CA ILE A 187 6.35 16.04 5.48
C ILE A 187 7.27 14.89 5.85
N VAL A 188 8.39 14.77 5.13
CA VAL A 188 9.46 13.80 5.44
C VAL A 188 10.61 14.55 6.09
N ASN A 189 10.99 14.13 7.29
CA ASN A 189 12.20 14.61 7.94
C ASN A 189 13.40 13.90 7.31
N GLY A 190 14.45 14.67 7.05
CA GLY A 190 15.72 14.14 6.60
C GLY A 190 16.29 13.15 7.62
N PRO A 191 16.66 11.93 7.20
CA PRO A 191 17.23 10.93 8.10
C PRO A 191 18.52 11.40 8.77
N LYS A 192 18.87 10.76 9.89
CA LYS A 192 20.16 10.98 10.55
C LYS A 192 21.32 10.47 9.69
N ASP A 193 22.50 11.01 9.94
CA ASP A 193 23.76 10.61 9.32
C ASP A 193 23.75 10.71 7.80
N CYS A 194 22.92 11.63 7.25
CA CYS A 194 22.85 11.90 5.83
C CYS A 194 22.88 13.41 5.54
N PRO A 195 23.13 13.82 4.28
CA PRO A 195 23.22 15.23 3.87
C PRO A 195 21.96 16.05 4.11
N TYR A 196 20.85 15.40 4.42
CA TYR A 196 19.55 16.02 4.59
C TYR A 196 19.11 16.07 6.05
N GLU A 197 19.95 15.59 6.99
CA GLU A 197 19.65 15.57 8.42
C GLU A 197 19.19 16.95 8.93
N GLY A 198 18.12 16.97 9.72
CA GLY A 198 17.50 18.20 10.23
C GLY A 198 16.60 18.92 9.21
N GLY A 199 16.62 18.51 7.95
CA GLY A 199 15.72 19.01 6.92
C GLY A 199 14.28 18.52 7.08
N ARG A 200 13.33 19.34 6.62
CA ARG A 200 11.90 18.98 6.51
C ARG A 200 11.45 19.20 5.08
N PHE A 201 11.12 18.12 4.38
CA PHE A 201 10.78 18.15 2.97
C PHE A 201 9.29 17.94 2.79
N LYS A 202 8.63 18.88 2.12
CA LYS A 202 7.22 18.78 1.78
C LYS A 202 7.08 18.00 0.48
N LEU A 203 6.18 17.03 0.48
CA LEU A 203 5.81 16.24 -0.67
C LEU A 203 4.29 16.27 -0.83
N GLN A 204 3.86 16.12 -2.08
CA GLN A 204 2.49 15.80 -2.42
C GLN A 204 2.42 14.36 -2.90
N LEU A 205 1.50 13.58 -2.34
CA LEU A 205 1.18 12.24 -2.81
C LEU A 205 -0.26 12.22 -3.34
N PHE A 206 -0.45 11.61 -4.50
CA PHE A 206 -1.74 11.49 -5.16
C PHE A 206 -2.02 10.04 -5.53
N LEU A 207 -3.20 9.55 -5.15
CA LEU A 207 -3.70 8.24 -5.54
C LEU A 207 -4.47 8.35 -6.86
N PRO A 208 -3.99 7.75 -7.97
CA PRO A 208 -4.76 7.69 -9.21
C PRO A 208 -6.05 6.87 -9.04
N GLU A 209 -6.97 6.99 -10.00
CA GLU A 209 -8.26 6.27 -9.97
C GLU A 209 -8.11 4.75 -9.98
N GLU A 210 -7.01 4.27 -10.56
CA GLU A 210 -6.67 2.86 -10.61
C GLU A 210 -5.81 2.43 -9.42
N TYR A 211 -5.51 3.28 -8.43
CA TYR A 211 -4.76 2.87 -7.23
C TYR A 211 -5.52 1.79 -6.44
N PRO A 212 -4.87 0.70 -5.99
CA PRO A 212 -3.42 0.47 -5.98
C PRO A 212 -2.86 -0.26 -7.21
N MET A 213 -3.65 -0.49 -8.25
CA MET A 213 -3.14 -1.12 -9.48
C MET A 213 -2.12 -0.26 -10.22
N THR A 214 -2.31 1.05 -10.15
CA THR A 214 -1.34 2.05 -10.59
C THR A 214 -0.66 2.65 -9.36
N ALA A 215 0.65 2.85 -9.44
CA ALA A 215 1.44 3.47 -8.38
C ALA A 215 0.92 4.85 -8.00
N PRO A 216 1.03 5.24 -6.71
CA PRO A 216 0.74 6.60 -6.30
C PRO A 216 1.75 7.54 -6.96
N LYS A 217 1.31 8.75 -7.30
CA LYS A 217 2.20 9.78 -7.82
C LYS A 217 2.73 10.58 -6.64
N CYS A 218 4.05 10.69 -6.54
CA CYS A 218 4.72 11.44 -5.48
C CYS A 218 5.56 12.57 -6.10
N LEU A 219 5.51 13.76 -5.49
CA LEU A 219 6.24 14.94 -5.95
C LEU A 219 6.82 15.69 -4.76
N PHE A 220 8.11 16.02 -4.79
CA PHE A 220 8.73 16.96 -3.86
C PHE A 220 8.29 18.39 -4.18
N LEU A 221 7.65 19.05 -3.21
CA LEU A 221 7.35 20.47 -3.26
C LEU A 221 8.53 21.30 -2.78
N THR A 222 9.25 20.81 -1.76
CA THR A 222 10.52 21.41 -1.34
C THR A 222 11.60 21.11 -2.38
N LYS A 223 12.27 22.14 -2.89
CA LYS A 223 13.43 21.98 -3.78
C LYS A 223 14.55 21.29 -3.01
N ILE A 224 15.16 20.29 -3.64
CA ILE A 224 16.21 19.47 -3.06
C ILE A 224 17.26 19.16 -4.12
N TYR A 225 18.53 19.22 -3.72
CA TYR A 225 19.65 18.81 -4.56
C TYR A 225 19.89 17.32 -4.35
N HIS A 226 19.39 16.47 -5.24
CA HIS A 226 19.41 15.02 -5.10
C HIS A 226 19.45 14.31 -6.46
N PRO A 227 20.29 13.26 -6.68
CA PRO A 227 20.44 12.60 -7.99
C PRO A 227 19.13 12.03 -8.57
N ASN A 228 18.29 11.45 -7.72
CA ASN A 228 17.03 10.82 -8.13
C ASN A 228 15.81 11.75 -8.10
N ILE A 229 15.99 13.05 -7.81
CA ILE A 229 14.90 14.03 -7.76
C ILE A 229 15.23 15.19 -8.70
N ASP A 230 14.35 15.48 -9.65
CA ASP A 230 14.61 16.57 -10.59
C ASP A 230 14.20 17.96 -10.07
N ASN A 231 14.47 18.98 -10.88
CA ASN A 231 14.14 20.37 -10.58
C ASN A 231 12.63 20.66 -10.46
N VAL A 232 11.76 19.79 -10.97
CA VAL A 232 10.30 19.89 -10.79
C VAL A 232 9.88 19.23 -9.47
N GLY A 233 10.66 18.26 -8.98
CA GLY A 233 10.40 17.48 -7.77
C GLY A 233 9.95 16.04 -8.05
N ARG A 234 10.04 15.58 -9.31
CA ARG A 234 9.70 14.20 -9.68
C ARG A 234 10.74 13.26 -9.11
N ILE A 235 10.29 12.09 -8.66
CA ILE A 235 11.13 11.09 -8.00
C ILE A 235 11.35 9.92 -8.96
N CYS A 236 12.61 9.47 -9.10
CA CYS A 236 12.89 8.16 -9.66
C CYS A 236 13.11 7.16 -8.53
N LEU A 237 12.12 6.28 -8.39
CA LEU A 237 12.12 5.17 -7.47
C LEU A 237 11.42 4.02 -8.18
N ASP A 238 12.08 2.88 -8.28
CA ASP A 238 11.62 1.70 -9.01
C ASP A 238 10.24 1.19 -8.54
N ILE A 239 9.98 1.27 -7.23
CA ILE A 239 8.68 0.92 -6.67
C ILE A 239 7.57 1.87 -7.10
N LEU A 240 7.85 3.07 -7.60
CA LEU A 240 6.84 3.96 -8.19
C LEU A 240 6.62 3.70 -9.69
N LYS A 241 7.32 2.72 -10.26
CA LYS A 241 7.37 2.42 -11.69
C LYS A 241 7.29 0.90 -11.92
N GLU A 242 8.35 0.27 -12.43
CA GLU A 242 8.38 -1.11 -12.88
C GLU A 242 8.32 -2.14 -11.74
N LYS A 243 8.75 -1.78 -10.53
CA LYS A 243 8.64 -2.64 -9.34
C LYS A 243 7.39 -2.34 -8.50
N TRP A 244 6.50 -1.46 -8.99
CA TRP A 244 5.24 -1.23 -8.30
C TRP A 244 4.43 -2.52 -8.24
N SER A 245 3.85 -2.76 -7.06
CA SER A 245 2.87 -3.80 -6.85
C SER A 245 1.69 -3.20 -6.09
N PRO A 246 0.45 -3.60 -6.40
CA PRO A 246 -0.72 -3.15 -5.64
C PRO A 246 -0.70 -3.55 -4.16
N ALA A 247 0.23 -4.42 -3.80
CA ALA A 247 0.49 -4.82 -2.43
C ALA A 247 1.45 -3.88 -1.67
N LEU A 248 2.13 -2.97 -2.36
CA LEU A 248 2.92 -1.91 -1.73
C LEU A 248 1.96 -0.81 -1.24
N GLN A 249 1.96 -0.59 0.06
CA GLN A 249 1.11 0.41 0.71
C GLN A 249 1.77 1.79 0.65
N ILE A 250 1.00 2.87 0.83
CA ILE A 250 1.48 4.25 0.95
C ILE A 250 2.60 4.33 1.98
N ARG A 251 2.45 3.66 3.13
CA ARG A 251 3.48 3.60 4.18
C ARG A 251 4.83 3.11 3.65
N THR A 252 4.83 2.05 2.85
CA THR A 252 6.05 1.50 2.25
C THR A 252 6.67 2.49 1.27
N VAL A 253 5.85 3.14 0.45
CA VAL A 253 6.30 4.19 -0.46
C VAL A 253 6.98 5.33 0.29
N LEU A 254 6.35 5.84 1.35
CA LEU A 254 6.89 6.94 2.15
C LEU A 254 8.21 6.57 2.84
N LEU A 255 8.30 5.35 3.40
CA LEU A 255 9.54 4.84 3.99
C LEU A 255 10.65 4.69 2.94
N SER A 256 10.33 4.21 1.74
CA SER A 256 11.32 4.09 0.66
C SER A 256 11.78 5.46 0.15
N ILE A 257 10.90 6.46 0.08
CA ILE A 257 11.29 7.84 -0.24
C ILE A 257 12.21 8.41 0.83
N GLN A 258 11.91 8.20 2.12
CA GLN A 258 12.79 8.62 3.20
C GLN A 258 14.15 7.91 3.14
N ALA A 259 14.17 6.60 2.87
CA ALA A 259 15.41 5.83 2.69
C ALA A 259 16.24 6.30 1.48
N LEU A 260 15.58 6.74 0.40
CA LEU A 260 16.25 7.30 -0.78
C LEU A 260 17.09 8.53 -0.43
N LEU A 261 16.66 9.35 0.54
CA LEU A 261 17.44 10.50 1.02
C LEU A 261 18.75 10.06 1.70
N SER A 262 18.74 8.93 2.41
CA SER A 262 19.96 8.37 3.04
C SER A 262 20.86 7.66 2.05
N ALA A 263 20.28 7.03 1.02
CA ALA A 263 20.99 6.22 0.05
C ALA A 263 20.61 6.63 -1.39
N PRO A 264 21.12 7.76 -1.89
CA PRO A 264 20.92 8.16 -3.28
C PRO A 264 21.44 7.10 -4.24
N ASN A 265 20.77 6.92 -5.38
CA ASN A 265 21.18 6.01 -6.43
C ASN A 265 21.62 6.77 -7.69
N PRO A 266 22.89 7.19 -7.80
CA PRO A 266 23.34 7.98 -8.95
C PRO A 266 23.43 7.16 -10.26
N ASP A 267 23.20 5.84 -10.23
CA ASP A 267 23.17 4.99 -11.42
C ASP A 267 21.82 4.98 -12.14
N ASP A 268 20.74 5.40 -11.47
CA ASP A 268 19.42 5.63 -12.07
C ASP A 268 18.87 7.04 -11.75
N PRO A 269 19.53 8.10 -12.24
CA PRO A 269 19.20 9.46 -11.86
C PRO A 269 18.06 10.06 -12.69
N LEU A 270 17.39 11.07 -12.12
CA LEU A 270 16.62 12.04 -12.91
C LEU A 270 17.40 13.33 -13.15
N ALA A 271 18.27 13.70 -12.22
CA ALA A 271 19.14 14.85 -12.32
C ALA A 271 20.56 14.39 -12.69
N ASN A 272 20.81 14.27 -14.00
CA ASN A 272 22.07 13.73 -14.54
C ASN A 272 23.31 14.55 -14.12
N ASP A 273 23.16 15.87 -14.03
CA ASP A 273 24.19 16.79 -13.57
C ASP A 273 24.54 16.55 -12.09
N VAL A 274 23.51 16.43 -11.25
CA VAL A 274 23.66 16.11 -9.82
C VAL A 274 24.29 14.74 -9.62
N ALA A 275 23.85 13.73 -10.38
CA ALA A 275 24.39 12.38 -10.32
C ALA A 275 25.86 12.32 -10.75
N SER A 276 26.23 13.06 -11.81
CA SER A 276 27.62 13.16 -12.26
C SER A 276 28.51 13.75 -11.18
N GLN A 277 28.05 14.82 -10.53
CA GLN A 277 28.75 15.44 -9.40
C GLN A 277 28.86 14.48 -8.20
N TRP A 278 27.81 13.72 -7.89
CA TRP A 278 27.82 12.74 -6.81
C TRP A 278 28.84 11.61 -7.06
N LYS A 279 28.96 11.16 -8.31
CA LYS A 279 29.95 10.15 -8.71
C LYS A 279 31.39 10.68 -8.71
N SER A 280 31.59 11.96 -9.03
CA SER A 280 32.93 12.54 -9.09
C SER A 280 33.45 13.02 -7.74
N ASP A 281 32.60 13.69 -6.95
CA ASP A 281 32.92 14.22 -5.63
C ASP A 281 31.65 14.27 -4.77
N GLU A 282 31.37 13.13 -4.13
CA GLU A 282 30.26 12.97 -3.21
C GLU A 282 30.32 14.00 -2.07
N ALA A 283 31.50 14.24 -1.49
CA ALA A 283 31.64 15.19 -0.38
C ALA A 283 31.25 16.62 -0.80
N GLN A 284 31.60 17.04 -2.02
CA GLN A 284 31.17 18.31 -2.58
C GLN A 284 29.67 18.33 -2.89
N ALA A 285 29.11 17.25 -3.44
CA ALA A 285 27.67 17.14 -3.70
C ALA A 285 26.86 17.29 -2.39
N ILE A 286 27.32 16.64 -1.32
CA ILE A 286 26.76 16.75 0.03
C ILE A 286 26.84 18.19 0.55
N ARG A 287 27.97 18.89 0.36
CA ARG A 287 28.12 20.29 0.78
C ARG A 287 27.19 21.23 0.01
N ILE A 288 26.98 21.00 -1.29
CA ILE A 288 26.04 21.78 -2.11
C ILE A 288 24.60 21.54 -1.64
N GLY A 289 24.22 20.29 -1.36
CA GLY A 289 22.92 19.97 -0.78
C GLY A 289 22.67 20.69 0.54
N ASN A 290 23.65 20.67 1.44
CA ASN A 290 23.60 21.40 2.71
C ASN A 290 23.48 22.92 2.52
N SER A 291 24.26 23.53 1.63
CA SER A 291 24.24 24.99 1.46
C SER A 291 22.95 25.50 0.82
N LEU A 292 22.39 24.77 -0.14
CA LEU A 292 21.09 25.07 -0.73
C LEU A 292 19.96 24.93 0.28
N PHE A 293 20.06 23.97 1.20
CA PHE A 293 19.11 23.81 2.30
C PHE A 293 19.12 25.02 3.25
N TYR A 294 20.28 25.47 3.72
CA TYR A 294 20.38 26.64 4.60
C TYR A 294 19.99 27.95 3.90
N ALA A 295 20.35 28.12 2.62
CA ALA A 295 19.97 29.31 1.85
C ALA A 295 18.44 29.41 1.66
N LEU A 296 17.76 28.29 1.41
CA LEU A 296 16.30 28.25 1.33
C LEU A 296 15.64 28.41 2.70
N TYR A 297 16.25 27.89 3.77
CA TYR A 297 15.80 28.10 5.14
C TYR A 297 15.85 29.58 5.54
N ASP A 298 16.96 30.27 5.25
CA ASP A 298 17.13 31.70 5.54
C ASP A 298 16.17 32.59 4.71
N LEU A 299 15.91 32.24 3.45
CA LEU A 299 14.89 32.92 2.62
C LEU A 299 13.47 32.72 3.17
N PHE A 300 13.15 31.55 3.71
CA PHE A 300 11.85 31.27 4.31
C PHE A 300 11.68 31.95 5.68
N VAL A 301 12.74 32.02 6.49
CA VAL A 301 12.73 32.70 7.80
C VAL A 301 12.68 34.23 7.64
N CYS A 302 13.38 34.79 6.66
CA CYS A 302 13.28 36.23 6.35
C CYS A 302 11.90 36.62 5.78
N SER A 303 11.24 35.73 5.04
CA SER A 303 9.87 35.97 4.55
C SER A 303 8.78 35.92 5.64
N PHE A 304 9.07 35.37 6.82
CA PHE A 304 8.09 35.21 7.90
C PHE A 304 8.08 36.37 8.90
N ARG A 305 9.10 37.25 8.89
CA ARG A 305 9.23 38.33 9.86
C ARG A 305 8.56 39.64 9.45
N ASP A 306 8.19 39.79 8.17
CA ASP A 306 7.58 41.00 7.62
C ASP A 306 6.05 40.91 7.43
N TYR A 307 5.38 39.94 8.06
CA TYR A 307 3.91 39.84 8.09
C TYR A 307 3.28 39.88 9.49
N PHE A 308 4.10 40.08 10.54
CA PHE A 308 3.62 40.23 11.93
C PHE A 308 4.42 41.27 12.72
N LEU A 309 4.62 42.46 12.12
CA LEU A 309 4.75 43.73 12.83
C LEU A 309 3.97 44.82 12.08
#